data_AF-A0A814D8D8-F1
#
_entry.id   AF-A0A814D8D8-F1
#
_cell.length_a   1.000
_cell.length_b   1.000
_cell.length_c   1.000
_cell.angle_alpha   90.00
_cell.angle_beta   90.00
_cell.angle_gamma   90.00
#
_symmetry.space_group_name_H-M   'P 1'
#
loop_
_entity.id
_entity.type
_entity.pdbx_description
1 polymer ?
#
loop_
_entity_poly.entity_id
_entity_poly.type
_entity_poly.pdbx_seq_one_letter_code
_entity_poly.pdbx_strand_id
1 'polypeptide(L)'
;MIDDDIDNEELTHTKTVFRRHSKGSVMFSGCSPSGDVIVIDNISSTKSYDLTGWYIERQTDAHSFLRYTFTNNFIIPPWTTIELWSSSAANRTMPNDVEYNQSSKSIEKHQEQQQQQQSFVRVKTKLLTWNTGLQWSINRLMDSNGHERAIFTHRTLTSIEQEKEE
;
A
#
# COMPACT_ATOMS: atom_id res chain seq x y z
N MET A 1 -40.52 25.11 -31.25
CA MET A 1 -39.05 25.13 -31.27
C MET A 1 -38.60 25.43 -29.85
N ILE A 2 -38.44 24.36 -29.07
CA ILE A 2 -37.65 24.33 -27.84
C ILE A 2 -36.91 23.00 -28.01
N ASP A 3 -35.63 23.10 -28.36
CA ASP A 3 -34.73 21.96 -28.43
C ASP A 3 -34.33 21.66 -26.98
N ASP A 4 -34.91 20.60 -26.41
CA ASP A 4 -34.45 20.01 -25.16
C ASP A 4 -33.21 19.18 -25.47
N ASP A 5 -32.04 19.83 -25.51
CA ASP A 5 -30.75 19.16 -25.42
C ASP A 5 -30.62 18.56 -24.02
N ILE A 6 -31.12 17.33 -23.88
CA ILE A 6 -30.81 16.46 -22.73
C ILE A 6 -29.33 16.13 -22.84
N ASP A 7 -28.53 16.77 -21.99
CA ASP A 7 -27.16 16.41 -21.69
C ASP A 7 -27.11 14.91 -21.36
N ASN A 8 -26.76 14.10 -22.35
CA ASN A 8 -26.47 12.69 -22.18
C ASN A 8 -25.07 12.60 -21.56
N GLU A 9 -24.98 12.99 -20.29
CA GLU A 9 -23.80 12.78 -19.47
C GLU A 9 -23.68 11.27 -19.26
N GLU A 10 -23.00 10.63 -20.22
CA GLU A 10 -22.64 9.23 -20.18
C GLU A 10 -21.87 8.99 -18.88
N LEU A 11 -22.58 8.48 -17.87
CA LEU A 11 -22.03 8.01 -16.61
C LEU A 11 -21.07 6.87 -16.93
N THR A 12 -19.83 7.23 -17.23
CA THR A 12 -18.74 6.30 -17.49
C THR A 12 -18.50 5.50 -16.21
N HIS A 13 -19.05 4.30 -16.17
CA HIS A 13 -18.89 3.38 -15.06
C HIS A 13 -17.44 2.89 -15.03
N THR A 14 -16.62 3.50 -14.18
CA THR A 14 -15.21 3.13 -14.03
C THR A 14 -15.08 1.98 -13.02
N LYS A 15 -14.57 0.84 -13.47
CA LYS A 15 -14.31 -0.32 -12.62
C LYS A 15 -12.83 -0.34 -12.25
N THR A 16 -12.54 -0.39 -10.96
CA THR A 16 -11.14 -0.55 -10.50
C THR A 16 -10.86 -2.01 -10.15
N VAL A 17 -9.77 -2.54 -10.70
CA VAL A 17 -9.31 -3.91 -10.48
C VAL A 17 -7.97 -3.88 -9.76
N PHE A 18 -7.88 -4.66 -8.68
CA PHE A 18 -6.65 -4.87 -7.93
C PHE A 18 -6.23 -6.33 -8.06
N ARG A 19 -4.95 -6.59 -8.33
CA ARG A 19 -4.37 -7.94 -8.20
C ARG A 19 -3.16 -7.88 -7.30
N ARG A 20 -2.99 -8.91 -6.48
CA ARG A 20 -1.85 -9.01 -5.57
C ARG A 20 -1.35 -10.44 -5.51
N HIS A 21 -0.04 -10.59 -5.42
CA HIS A 21 0.62 -11.88 -5.26
C HIS A 21 1.84 -11.71 -4.35
N SER A 22 2.15 -12.73 -3.54
CA SER A 22 3.28 -12.69 -2.61
C SER A 22 3.94 -14.06 -2.48
N LYS A 23 5.25 -14.05 -2.21
CA LYS A 23 6.10 -15.21 -1.96
C LYS A 23 6.58 -15.16 -0.51
N GLY A 24 5.76 -15.69 0.39
CA GLY A 24 6.02 -15.73 1.83
C GLY A 24 5.14 -14.77 2.61
N SER A 25 5.54 -14.47 3.85
CA SER A 25 4.70 -13.75 4.81
C SER A 25 4.76 -12.23 4.73
N VAL A 26 5.66 -11.65 3.92
CA VAL A 26 5.72 -10.19 3.71
C VAL A 26 5.01 -9.87 2.39
N MET A 27 3.95 -9.07 2.46
CA MET A 27 3.03 -8.85 1.34
C MET A 27 2.46 -7.45 1.30
N PHE A 28 1.99 -7.01 0.13
CA PHE A 28 1.20 -5.79 0.02
C PHE A 28 -0.25 -6.04 0.48
N SER A 29 -0.70 -5.26 1.45
CA SER A 29 -2.11 -5.22 1.88
C SER A 29 -2.89 -4.10 1.19
N GLY A 30 -2.21 -3.03 0.76
CA GLY A 30 -2.82 -1.98 -0.05
C GLY A 30 -1.79 -1.06 -0.69
N CYS A 31 -2.11 -0.52 -1.86
CA CYS A 31 -1.33 0.54 -2.50
C CYS A 31 -2.30 1.57 -3.07
N SER A 32 -2.19 2.81 -2.60
CA SER A 32 -3.05 3.89 -3.09
C SER A 32 -2.74 4.24 -4.55
N PRO A 33 -3.75 4.37 -5.44
CA PRO A 33 -3.55 4.87 -6.80
C PRO A 33 -3.00 6.30 -6.84
N SER A 34 -3.43 7.15 -5.90
CA SER A 34 -2.96 8.53 -5.73
C SER A 34 -1.45 8.62 -5.43
N GLY A 35 -0.85 7.57 -4.85
CA GLY A 35 0.55 7.57 -4.44
C GLY A 35 0.78 8.19 -3.06
N ASP A 36 -0.25 8.22 -2.23
CA ASP A 36 -0.19 8.75 -0.86
C ASP A 36 0.43 7.75 0.11
N VAL A 37 -0.01 6.50 0.04
CA VAL A 37 0.38 5.42 0.94
C VAL A 37 0.59 4.09 0.21
N ILE A 38 1.58 3.33 0.68
CA ILE A 38 1.78 1.91 0.41
C ILE A 38 1.75 1.16 1.74
N VAL A 39 1.01 0.07 1.81
CA VAL A 39 0.82 -0.73 3.03
C VAL A 39 1.38 -2.14 2.82
N ILE A 40 2.23 -2.57 3.74
CA ILE A 40 2.91 -3.88 3.73
C ILE A 40 2.64 -4.57 5.05
N ASP A 41 2.23 -5.83 4.99
CA ASP A 41 2.01 -6.66 6.18
C ASP A 41 3.07 -7.75 6.28
N ASN A 42 3.54 -8.01 7.50
CA ASN A 42 4.07 -9.31 7.88
C ASN A 42 2.96 -10.14 8.53
N ILE A 43 2.42 -11.10 7.77
CA ILE A 43 1.37 -12.03 8.23
C ILE A 43 1.95 -13.27 8.93
N SER A 44 3.26 -13.32 9.20
CA SER A 44 3.83 -14.42 9.97
C SER A 44 3.37 -14.33 11.41
N SER A 45 3.07 -15.48 12.01
CA SER A 45 2.75 -15.58 13.43
C SER A 45 3.96 -15.69 14.35
N THR A 46 5.14 -15.98 13.80
CA THR A 46 6.32 -16.31 14.60
C THR A 46 7.59 -15.61 14.13
N LYS A 47 7.67 -15.27 12.85
CA LYS A 47 8.91 -14.78 12.23
C LYS A 47 8.89 -13.26 12.05
N SER A 48 9.89 -12.59 12.61
CA SER A 48 10.25 -11.22 12.23
C SER A 48 11.01 -11.22 10.90
N TYR A 49 10.84 -10.17 10.11
CA TYR A 49 11.57 -9.98 8.85
C TYR A 49 12.42 -8.71 8.92
N ASP A 50 13.70 -8.85 8.63
CA ASP A 50 14.58 -7.71 8.36
C ASP A 50 14.40 -7.29 6.91
N LEU A 51 13.87 -6.08 6.71
CA LEU A 51 13.68 -5.49 5.38
C LEU A 51 14.87 -4.62 4.98
N THR A 52 15.95 -4.57 5.75
CA THR A 52 17.12 -3.74 5.40
C THR A 52 17.66 -4.12 4.03
N GLY A 53 17.81 -3.11 3.16
CA GLY A 53 18.25 -3.31 1.77
C GLY A 53 17.18 -3.86 0.82
N TRP A 54 16.00 -4.25 1.34
CA TRP A 54 14.84 -4.48 0.48
C TRP A 54 14.41 -3.16 -0.15
N TYR A 55 13.67 -3.24 -1.25
CA TYR A 55 13.18 -2.05 -1.92
C TYR A 55 11.84 -2.26 -2.61
N ILE A 56 11.11 -1.17 -2.75
CA ILE A 56 9.87 -1.09 -3.50
C ILE A 56 10.18 -0.43 -4.83
N GLU A 57 9.72 -1.06 -5.90
CA GLU A 57 9.69 -0.48 -7.23
C GLU A 57 8.24 -0.17 -7.58
N ARG A 58 7.94 1.09 -7.89
CA ARG A 58 6.63 1.52 -8.36
C ARG A 58 6.72 2.08 -9.76
N GLN A 59 5.85 1.59 -10.62
CA GLN A 59 5.67 2.05 -11.98
C GLN A 59 4.22 2.46 -12.17
N THR A 60 3.99 3.56 -12.87
CA THR A 60 2.65 4.04 -13.20
C THR A 60 2.56 4.37 -14.68
N ASP A 61 1.35 4.64 -15.15
CA ASP A 61 1.10 5.22 -16.47
C ASP A 61 1.84 6.55 -16.69
N ALA A 62 1.93 7.40 -15.67
CA ALA A 62 2.59 8.68 -15.76
C ALA A 62 4.12 8.61 -15.63
N HIS A 63 4.67 7.56 -14.98
CA HIS A 63 6.09 7.48 -14.65
C HIS A 63 6.64 6.06 -14.81
N SER A 64 7.75 5.95 -15.56
CA SER A 64 8.35 4.66 -15.89
C SER A 64 8.92 3.91 -14.69
N PHE A 65 9.41 4.61 -13.64
CA PHE A 65 9.98 3.95 -12.47
C PHE A 65 10.24 4.88 -11.28
N LEU A 66 9.93 4.44 -10.06
CA LEU A 66 10.34 5.02 -8.78
C LEU A 66 10.78 3.90 -7.84
N ARG A 67 11.88 4.12 -7.11
CA ARG A 67 12.40 3.16 -6.13
C ARG A 67 12.52 3.78 -4.74
N TYR A 68 12.09 3.03 -3.74
CA TYR A 68 12.32 3.31 -2.34
C TYR A 68 13.03 2.13 -1.68
N THR A 69 14.14 2.38 -1.00
CA THR A 69 14.91 1.34 -0.31
C THR A 69 14.73 1.50 1.20
N PHE A 70 14.44 0.39 1.89
CA PHE A 70 14.40 0.35 3.33
C PHE A 70 15.84 0.44 3.88
N THR A 71 16.05 1.38 4.81
CA THR A 71 17.36 1.66 5.42
C THR A 71 17.28 1.43 6.94
N ASN A 72 18.45 1.34 7.59
CA ASN A 72 18.60 1.36 9.05
C ASN A 72 17.97 0.20 9.84
N ASN A 73 18.42 -1.05 9.63
CA ASN A 73 18.01 -2.21 10.43
C ASN A 73 16.47 -2.29 10.60
N PHE A 74 15.75 -2.13 9.48
CA PHE A 74 14.29 -2.02 9.47
C PHE A 74 13.66 -3.40 9.66
N ILE A 75 13.43 -3.79 10.90
CA ILE A 75 12.85 -5.08 11.27
C ILE A 75 11.36 -4.94 11.53
N ILE A 76 10.56 -5.80 10.90
CA ILE A 76 9.14 -5.94 11.20
C ILE A 76 8.83 -7.22 11.98
N PRO A 77 8.25 -7.10 13.19
CA PRO A 77 7.80 -8.26 13.96
C PRO A 77 6.67 -9.05 13.27
N PRO A 78 6.32 -10.24 13.79
CA PRO A 78 5.09 -10.96 13.44
C PRO A 78 3.85 -10.05 13.55
N TRP A 79 2.85 -10.30 12.70
CA TRP A 79 1.57 -9.55 12.68
C TRP A 79 1.75 -8.03 12.71
N THR A 80 2.71 -7.52 11.96
CA THR A 80 2.99 -6.08 11.88
C THR A 80 2.62 -5.55 10.51
N THR A 81 1.88 -4.45 10.50
CA THR A 81 1.59 -3.67 9.30
C THR A 81 2.46 -2.43 9.27
N ILE A 82 3.08 -2.16 8.13
CA ILE A 82 3.80 -0.92 7.83
C ILE A 82 2.96 -0.09 6.87
N GLU A 83 2.78 1.19 7.19
CA GLU A 83 2.26 2.17 6.22
C GLU A 83 3.39 3.14 5.83
N LEU A 84 3.71 3.18 4.54
CA LEU A 84 4.70 4.09 3.98
C LEU A 84 4.01 5.29 3.33
N TRP A 85 4.05 6.43 4.00
CA TRP A 85 3.39 7.66 3.55
C TRP A 85 4.35 8.56 2.76
N SER A 86 3.86 9.15 1.68
CA SER A 86 4.57 10.22 0.98
C SER A 86 4.56 11.51 1.81
N SER A 87 5.53 12.40 1.59
CA SER A 87 5.63 13.65 2.34
C SER A 87 4.44 14.58 2.06
N SER A 88 3.90 14.60 0.84
CA SER A 88 2.71 15.41 0.51
C SER A 88 1.41 14.89 1.12
N ALA A 89 1.31 13.58 1.40
CA ALA A 89 0.15 12.98 2.06
C ALA A 89 0.26 13.11 3.59
N ALA A 90 1.46 12.90 4.14
CA ALA A 90 1.73 13.02 5.57
C ALA A 90 1.49 14.45 6.10
N ASN A 91 1.61 15.47 5.25
CA ASN A 91 1.35 16.87 5.62
C ASN A 91 -0.15 17.25 5.59
N ARG A 92 -1.00 16.49 4.88
CA ARG A 92 -2.44 16.79 4.75
C ARG A 92 -3.28 16.19 5.87
N THR A 93 -2.77 15.15 6.51
CA THR A 93 -3.46 14.41 7.55
C THR A 93 -2.44 14.15 8.64
N MET A 94 -2.42 14.96 9.70
CA MET A 94 -2.13 14.51 11.08
C MET A 94 -2.21 15.68 12.09
N PRO A 95 -3.16 15.64 13.04
CA PRO A 95 -2.91 16.08 14.41
C PRO A 95 -2.02 15.04 15.11
N ASN A 96 -0.83 15.48 15.52
CA ASN A 96 0.16 14.83 16.41
C ASN A 96 0.58 13.37 16.14
N ASP A 97 1.89 13.23 15.95
CA ASP A 97 2.65 12.00 15.78
C ASP A 97 2.42 10.99 16.92
N VAL A 98 2.00 9.77 16.59
CA VAL A 98 2.27 8.59 17.43
C VAL A 98 3.67 8.13 17.08
N GLU A 99 4.63 8.74 17.77
CA GLU A 99 5.98 8.25 17.91
C GLU A 99 5.94 6.85 18.56
N TYR A 100 6.88 6.00 18.16
CA TYR A 100 6.98 4.59 18.53
C TYR A 100 6.87 4.34 20.06
N ASN A 101 5.68 3.97 20.54
CA ASN A 101 5.50 3.52 21.92
C ASN A 101 5.94 2.05 22.03
N GLN A 102 7.22 1.83 22.32
CA GLN A 102 7.68 0.63 23.02
C GLN A 102 7.13 0.65 24.47
N SER A 103 5.85 0.36 24.64
CA SER A 103 5.29 0.11 25.97
C SER A 103 5.38 -1.38 26.31
N SER A 104 6.49 -1.77 26.92
CA SER A 104 6.57 -3.01 27.68
C SER A 104 5.98 -2.80 29.08
N LYS A 105 5.06 -3.71 29.49
CA LYS A 105 4.49 -3.96 30.84
C LYS A 105 3.35 -3.01 31.25
N SER A 106 2.24 -3.41 31.89
CA SER A 106 1.99 -4.49 32.86
C SER A 106 0.49 -4.83 33.02
N ILE A 107 0.17 -6.13 33.15
CA ILE A 107 -0.83 -6.80 34.02
C ILE A 107 -2.20 -6.12 34.26
N GLU A 108 -3.29 -6.72 33.73
CA GLU A 108 -4.41 -7.29 34.51
C GLU A 108 -5.36 -8.15 33.64
N LYS A 109 -6.06 -9.09 34.30
CA LYS A 109 -6.48 -10.40 33.80
C LYS A 109 -7.91 -10.46 33.23
N HIS A 110 -8.12 -11.51 32.43
CA HIS A 110 -9.39 -12.14 31.98
C HIS A 110 -10.13 -11.51 30.79
N GLN A 111 -9.91 -12.06 29.60
CA GLN A 111 -10.89 -12.87 28.86
C GLN A 111 -10.26 -13.44 27.58
N GLU A 112 -10.37 -14.76 27.42
CA GLU A 112 -9.93 -15.50 26.24
C GLU A 112 -10.84 -15.22 25.05
N GLN A 113 -10.44 -14.27 24.21
CA GLN A 113 -10.58 -14.38 22.75
C GLN A 113 -9.23 -13.96 22.19
N GLN A 114 -8.46 -14.91 21.64
CA GLN A 114 -7.17 -14.62 21.01
C GLN A 114 -7.37 -13.86 19.69
N GLN A 115 -7.81 -12.61 19.75
CA GLN A 115 -7.50 -11.64 18.72
C GLN A 115 -6.02 -11.31 18.89
N GLN A 116 -5.17 -11.91 18.06
CA GLN A 116 -3.77 -11.51 17.97
C GLN A 116 -3.77 -10.04 17.57
N GLN A 117 -3.40 -9.16 18.51
CA GLN A 117 -3.43 -7.72 18.30
C GLN A 117 -2.37 -7.38 17.25
N GLN A 118 -2.83 -7.09 16.03
CA GLN A 118 -1.97 -6.67 14.93
C GLN A 118 -1.32 -5.33 15.30
N SER A 119 0.00 -5.26 15.17
CA SER A 119 0.76 -4.04 15.44
C SER A 119 0.92 -3.21 14.17
N PHE A 120 1.06 -1.89 14.31
CA PHE A 120 1.16 -0.96 13.19
C PHE A 120 2.39 -0.06 13.34
N VAL A 121 3.11 0.13 12.24
CA VAL A 121 4.28 1.01 12.12
C VAL A 121 4.03 1.97 10.96
N ARG A 122 4.00 3.28 11.23
CA ARG A 122 3.88 4.30 10.19
C ARG A 122 5.25 4.90 9.89
N VAL A 123 5.62 4.95 8.62
CA VAL A 123 6.89 5.52 8.16
C VAL A 123 6.58 6.68 7.21
N LYS A 124 7.05 7.87 7.58
CA LYS A 124 7.03 9.03 6.69
C LYS A 124 8.24 8.98 5.77
N THR A 125 8.00 8.96 4.47
CA THR A 125 9.06 8.96 3.47
C THR A 125 9.38 10.39 3.02
N LYS A 126 10.61 10.61 2.55
CA LYS A 126 11.01 11.90 1.96
C LYS A 126 10.47 12.11 0.54
N LEU A 127 9.86 11.08 -0.05
CA LEU A 127 9.29 11.14 -1.39
C LEU A 127 8.07 12.05 -1.41
N LEU A 128 7.99 12.97 -2.37
CA LEU A 128 6.84 13.89 -2.48
C LEU A 128 5.53 13.11 -2.64
N THR A 129 5.53 12.15 -3.56
CA THR A 129 4.49 11.14 -3.78
C THR A 129 5.16 9.83 -4.18
N TRP A 130 4.42 8.74 -4.13
CA TRP A 130 4.81 7.46 -4.72
C TRP A 130 4.56 7.40 -6.24
N ASN A 131 4.39 8.54 -6.91
CA ASN A 131 3.78 8.66 -8.24
C ASN A 131 2.30 8.27 -8.25
N THR A 132 1.48 9.18 -8.76
CA THR A 132 0.07 8.93 -9.04
C THR A 132 -0.05 8.03 -10.27
N GLY A 133 -0.86 6.98 -10.16
CA GLY A 133 -1.29 6.16 -11.28
C GLY A 133 -2.73 6.48 -11.63
N LEU A 134 -2.97 7.13 -12.77
CA LEU A 134 -4.33 7.52 -13.18
C LEU A 134 -5.09 6.31 -13.69
N GLN A 135 -4.46 5.54 -14.57
CA GLN A 135 -5.05 4.33 -15.17
C GLN A 135 -4.51 3.05 -14.56
N TRP A 136 -3.21 2.98 -14.27
CA TRP A 136 -2.63 1.77 -13.70
C TRP A 136 -1.40 2.06 -12.85
N SER A 137 -1.12 1.13 -11.93
CA SER A 137 0.17 1.07 -11.24
C SER A 137 0.60 -0.36 -10.99
N ILE A 138 1.91 -0.56 -10.93
CA ILE A 138 2.55 -1.83 -10.55
C ILE A 138 3.53 -1.52 -9.43
N ASN A 139 3.37 -2.20 -8.31
CA ASN A 139 4.21 -2.09 -7.13
C ASN A 139 4.87 -3.44 -6.91
N ARG A 140 6.20 -3.49 -6.88
CA ARG A 140 6.97 -4.70 -6.61
C ARG A 140 7.77 -4.51 -5.34
N LEU A 141 7.73 -5.50 -4.45
CA LEU A 141 8.59 -5.59 -3.29
C LEU A 141 9.70 -6.57 -3.61
N MET A 142 10.93 -6.09 -3.53
CA MET A 142 12.14 -6.85 -3.84
C MET A 142 12.95 -7.04 -2.55
N ASP A 143 13.49 -8.23 -2.34
CA ASP A 143 14.42 -8.46 -1.23
C ASP A 143 15.81 -7.88 -1.51
N SER A 144 16.68 -7.90 -0.50
CA SER A 144 18.06 -7.41 -0.60
C SER A 144 18.92 -8.15 -1.64
N ASN A 145 18.50 -9.33 -2.08
CA ASN A 145 19.17 -10.12 -3.12
C ASN A 145 18.60 -9.86 -4.52
N GLY A 146 17.61 -8.96 -4.65
CA GLY A 146 16.96 -8.64 -5.91
C GLY A 146 15.86 -9.63 -6.33
N HIS A 147 15.36 -10.48 -5.43
CA HIS A 147 14.23 -11.36 -5.73
C HIS A 147 12.90 -10.69 -5.44
N GLU A 148 11.95 -10.80 -6.37
CA GLU A 148 10.57 -10.34 -6.15
C GLU A 148 9.88 -11.18 -5.09
N ARG A 149 9.45 -10.51 -4.01
CA ARG A 149 8.73 -11.06 -2.87
C ARG A 149 7.25 -10.79 -2.93
N ALA A 150 6.82 -9.65 -3.44
CA ALA A 150 5.41 -9.37 -3.64
C ALA A 150 5.19 -8.43 -4.82
N ILE A 151 4.01 -8.52 -5.42
CA ILE A 151 3.54 -7.61 -6.46
C ILE A 151 2.11 -7.20 -6.17
N PHE A 152 1.81 -5.93 -6.39
CA PHE A 152 0.46 -5.36 -6.31
C PHE A 152 0.21 -4.51 -7.55
N THR A 153 -0.81 -4.85 -8.31
CA THR A 153 -1.23 -4.12 -9.49
C THR A 153 -2.60 -3.49 -9.30
N HIS A 154 -2.72 -2.29 -9.82
CA HIS A 154 -3.96 -1.52 -9.91
C HIS A 154 -4.22 -1.21 -11.38
N ARG A 155 -5.46 -1.37 -11.83
CA ARG A 155 -5.92 -0.89 -13.13
C ARG A 155 -7.35 -0.37 -13.03
N THR A 156 -7.59 0.79 -13.63
CA THR A 156 -8.92 1.35 -13.85
C THR A 156 -9.36 0.99 -15.27
N LEU A 157 -10.48 0.29 -15.40
CA LEU A 157 -11.10 -0.10 -16.66
C LEU A 157 -12.21 0.88 -17.01
N THR A 158 -12.21 1.37 -18.24
CA THR A 158 -13.32 2.15 -18.82
C THR A 158 -14.45 1.22 -19.27
N SER A 159 -15.66 1.76 -19.45
CA SER A 159 -16.83 0.98 -19.88
C SER A 159 -16.57 0.15 -21.15
N ILE A 160 -15.79 0.69 -22.11
CA ILE A 160 -15.44 0.03 -23.38
C ILE A 160 -14.57 -1.23 -23.18
N GLU A 161 -13.75 -1.28 -22.13
CA GLU A 161 -12.91 -2.45 -21.83
C GLU A 161 -13.66 -3.54 -21.07
N GLN A 162 -14.78 -3.22 -20.42
CA GLN A 162 -15.57 -4.16 -19.63
C GLN A 162 -16.33 -5.16 -20.50
N GLU A 163 -16.84 -4.73 -21.66
CA GLU A 163 -17.61 -5.56 -22.60
C GLU A 163 -16.79 -6.64 -23.32
N LYS A 164 -15.44 -6.58 -23.25
CA LYS A 164 -14.54 -7.56 -23.89
C LYS A 164 -14.09 -8.70 -22.96
N GLU A 165 -14.37 -8.61 -21.66
CA GLU A 165 -14.00 -9.63 -20.67
C GLU A 165 -15.16 -10.56 -20.24
N GLU A 166 -16.37 -10.37 -20.80
CA GLU A 166 -17.52 -11.28 -20.66
C GLU A 166 -17.59 -12.31 -21.80
#